data_AF-A0A2T7C0K1-F1
#
_entry.id   AF-A0A2T7C0K1-F1
#
_cell.length_a   1.000
_cell.length_b   1.000
_cell.length_c   1.000
_cell.angle_alpha   90.00
_cell.angle_beta   90.00
_cell.angle_gamma   90.00
#
_symmetry.space_group_name_H-M   'P 1'
#
loop_
_entity.id
_entity.type
_entity.pdbx_description
1 polymer ?
#
loop_
_entity_poly.entity_id
_entity_poly.type
_entity_poly.pdbx_seq_one_letter_code
_entity_poly.pdbx_strand_id
1 'polypeptide(L)'
;MLISPRLAAPAASRGSPSSSLTTTSPSRLGIHGRSRSGLYAPADTASRHHRDRERPALHFASPVASTSATSTSSSGPIDRQFDRDELRRLCRGPNPEAAVKLLDQMLRRGEAELEPDEQAALLQSCADARSLAVLRRAHRLLASSPSSAIPASILHGIATQYLKLGARGDARRVLEGPAPPPRRGKAGEDAAAQAKRREAYEKVRELHEQIRAAGYVPDTRHVLHDIDEGAKARALMYHSERLAIAFGLVSTPPGTPLRVIKNLRICGDCHNAVKLIAKVTGREIVVRDNKRFHHFKDGVCSCGDFW
;
A
#
# COMPACT_ATOMS: atom_id res chain seq x y z
N MET A 1 48.55 52.00 6.39
CA MET A 1 49.09 52.65 7.60
C MET A 1 49.42 51.57 8.61
N LEU A 2 50.68 51.55 9.02
CA LEU A 2 51.23 50.71 10.07
C LEU A 2 50.61 51.05 11.43
N ILE A 3 50.60 50.07 12.34
CA ILE A 3 50.81 50.13 13.81
C ILE A 3 49.94 49.04 14.49
N SER A 4 50.60 47.95 14.88
CA SER A 4 50.33 47.23 16.14
C SER A 4 51.28 47.83 17.22
N PRO A 5 51.37 47.41 18.51
CA PRO A 5 50.65 46.34 19.25
C PRO A 5 50.34 46.69 20.74
N ARG A 6 49.72 45.76 21.49
CA ARG A 6 50.06 45.32 22.89
C ARG A 6 48.97 44.36 23.40
N LEU A 7 49.18 43.05 23.48
CA LEU A 7 49.85 42.25 24.54
C LEU A 7 49.35 42.52 25.97
N ALA A 8 48.56 41.58 26.51
CA ALA A 8 48.80 40.89 27.78
C ALA A 8 47.80 39.73 27.99
N ALA A 9 48.32 38.52 28.22
CA ALA A 9 47.62 37.34 28.74
C ALA A 9 48.12 37.08 30.20
N PRO A 10 47.91 35.89 30.80
CA PRO A 10 46.74 35.48 31.58
C PRO A 10 47.10 35.21 33.07
N ALA A 11 46.09 34.93 33.90
CA ALA A 11 46.31 34.37 35.24
C ALA A 11 45.42 33.13 35.45
N ALA A 12 46.07 32.08 35.95
CA ALA A 12 45.53 30.75 36.15
C ALA A 12 45.03 30.53 37.59
N SER A 13 44.19 29.50 37.73
CA SER A 13 44.38 28.37 38.66
C SER A 13 43.35 28.15 39.79
N ARG A 14 43.09 26.84 39.99
CA ARG A 14 42.61 26.11 41.18
C ARG A 14 41.11 26.24 41.47
N GLY A 15 40.38 25.19 41.83
CA GLY A 15 40.67 23.79 42.10
C GLY A 15 39.37 23.11 42.54
N SER A 16 39.24 21.80 42.29
CA SER A 16 38.12 20.95 42.69
C SER A 16 38.01 20.82 44.23
N PRO A 17 36.88 20.31 44.75
CA PRO A 17 36.92 18.92 45.16
C PRO A 17 35.65 18.09 44.91
N SER A 18 35.90 16.78 44.97
CA SER A 18 35.03 15.61 44.91
C SER A 18 33.85 15.62 45.87
N SER A 19 32.75 14.95 45.47
CA SER A 19 31.81 14.32 46.41
C SER A 19 31.23 13.06 45.78
N SER A 20 31.76 11.93 46.23
CA SER A 20 31.25 10.58 46.03
C SER A 20 30.05 10.32 46.95
N LEU A 21 28.96 9.79 46.40
CA LEU A 21 27.91 9.12 47.17
C LEU A 21 27.59 7.77 46.54
N THR A 22 27.75 6.76 47.37
CA THR A 22 27.57 5.33 47.16
C THR A 22 26.20 4.89 47.69
N THR A 23 25.66 3.81 47.11
CA THR A 23 24.66 2.88 47.71
C THR A 23 23.20 3.43 47.68
N THR A 24 22.19 2.74 47.15
CA THR A 24 21.66 1.44 47.61
C THR A 24 20.65 0.88 46.59
N SER A 25 20.71 -0.41 46.28
CA SER A 25 19.64 -1.18 45.61
C SER A 25 18.48 -1.46 46.56
N PRO A 26 17.29 -1.78 46.04
CA PRO A 26 16.49 -2.83 46.64
C PRO A 26 16.15 -3.96 45.66
N SER A 27 16.19 -5.14 46.25
CA SER A 27 16.03 -6.47 45.70
C SER A 27 14.62 -6.78 45.17
N ARG A 28 14.62 -7.69 44.18
CA ARG A 28 13.72 -8.85 44.00
C ARG A 28 12.36 -8.82 44.72
N LEU A 29 11.30 -8.84 43.91
CA LEU A 29 10.15 -9.72 44.13
C LEU A 29 9.94 -10.56 42.86
N GLY A 30 10.07 -11.86 43.02
CA GLY A 30 9.79 -12.86 42.01
C GLY A 30 8.36 -13.37 42.10
N ILE A 31 7.80 -13.69 40.95
CA ILE A 31 6.57 -14.49 40.73
C ILE A 31 6.77 -15.07 39.31
N HIS A 32 7.39 -16.24 39.15
CA HIS A 32 6.82 -17.60 39.14
C HIS A 32 5.50 -17.77 38.36
N GLY A 33 5.57 -18.60 37.32
CA GLY A 33 4.45 -19.20 36.59
C GLY A 33 4.15 -18.51 35.26
N ARG A 34 4.15 -19.14 34.09
CA ARG A 34 4.06 -20.56 33.77
C ARG A 34 4.50 -20.75 32.32
N SER A 35 5.43 -21.67 32.11
CA SER A 35 5.78 -22.23 30.81
C SER A 35 4.57 -22.98 30.24
N ARG A 36 4.22 -22.72 28.98
CA ARG A 36 3.48 -23.66 28.14
C ARG A 36 4.24 -23.81 26.82
N SER A 37 5.16 -24.75 26.84
CA SER A 37 5.59 -25.51 25.69
C SER A 37 4.36 -26.21 25.07
N GLY A 38 4.07 -25.89 23.81
CA GLY A 38 3.12 -26.60 22.97
C GLY A 38 3.81 -26.88 21.64
N LEU A 39 4.43 -28.05 21.58
CA LEU A 39 5.06 -28.64 20.39
C LEU A 39 3.99 -28.81 19.30
N TYR A 40 4.27 -28.33 18.09
CA TYR A 40 3.68 -28.90 16.88
C TYR A 40 4.76 -28.92 15.80
N ALA A 41 5.39 -30.09 15.65
CA ALA A 41 6.17 -30.43 14.47
C ALA A 41 5.21 -30.91 13.36
N PRO A 42 5.59 -30.78 12.07
CA PRO A 42 4.69 -30.98 10.94
C PRO A 42 4.60 -32.46 10.57
N ALA A 43 3.45 -32.88 10.04
CA ALA A 43 3.28 -34.19 9.42
C ALA A 43 3.59 -34.10 7.92
N ASP A 44 4.45 -35.01 7.53
CA ASP A 44 5.00 -35.24 6.20
C ASP A 44 3.98 -35.77 5.19
N THR A 45 4.26 -35.37 3.95
CA THR A 45 4.10 -36.07 2.67
C THR A 45 3.48 -37.49 2.66
N ALA A 46 2.47 -37.69 1.80
CA ALA A 46 2.26 -38.97 1.12
C ALA A 46 1.47 -38.81 -0.19
N SER A 47 2.21 -39.05 -1.28
CA SER A 47 1.77 -39.28 -2.65
C SER A 47 0.76 -40.44 -2.75
N ARG A 48 -0.25 -40.34 -3.62
CA ARG A 48 -1.05 -41.50 -4.07
C ARG A 48 -1.28 -41.47 -5.58
N HIS A 49 -0.49 -42.33 -6.22
CA HIS A 49 -0.74 -43.17 -7.40
C HIS A 49 -2.10 -43.11 -8.12
N HIS A 50 -2.03 -42.67 -9.38
CA HIS A 50 -2.30 -43.43 -10.62
C HIS A 50 -3.18 -44.70 -10.52
N ARG A 51 -4.34 -44.65 -11.20
CA ARG A 51 -5.03 -45.76 -11.92
C ARG A 51 -5.87 -45.12 -13.03
N ASP A 52 -5.34 -44.99 -14.24
CA ASP A 52 -5.55 -45.91 -15.37
C ASP A 52 -6.91 -46.64 -15.38
N ARG A 53 -7.77 -46.21 -16.32
CA ARG A 53 -8.79 -47.05 -16.95
C ARG A 53 -9.22 -46.47 -18.32
N GLU A 54 -8.57 -47.04 -19.33
CA GLU A 54 -9.09 -47.54 -20.61
C GLU A 54 -9.93 -46.64 -21.54
N ARG A 55 -9.31 -46.35 -22.71
CA ARG A 55 -9.93 -46.05 -24.01
C ARG A 55 -10.49 -47.32 -24.67
N PRO A 56 -11.44 -47.17 -25.59
CA PRO A 56 -11.30 -47.85 -26.89
C PRO A 56 -11.18 -46.89 -28.09
N ALA A 57 -10.58 -47.43 -29.16
CA ALA A 57 -10.13 -46.80 -30.40
C ALA A 57 -11.27 -46.40 -31.38
N LEU A 58 -11.16 -45.22 -32.00
CA LEU A 58 -10.89 -44.97 -33.43
C LEU A 58 -11.79 -45.69 -34.45
N HIS A 59 -12.62 -44.91 -35.15
CA HIS A 59 -12.97 -45.18 -36.54
C HIS A 59 -12.65 -43.96 -37.40
N PHE A 60 -11.79 -44.20 -38.39
CA PHE A 60 -11.39 -43.31 -39.47
C PHE A 60 -12.54 -43.15 -40.47
N ALA A 61 -12.87 -41.91 -40.87
CA ALA A 61 -13.40 -41.62 -42.19
C ALA A 61 -13.22 -40.13 -42.52
N SER A 62 -12.56 -39.85 -43.64
CA SER A 62 -12.58 -38.60 -44.41
C SER A 62 -12.09 -38.97 -45.83
N PRO A 63 -12.35 -38.18 -46.88
CA PRO A 63 -12.99 -36.85 -46.91
C PRO A 63 -14.12 -36.76 -47.95
N VAL A 64 -14.98 -35.73 -47.83
CA VAL A 64 -15.66 -35.17 -49.02
C VAL A 64 -15.58 -33.65 -48.95
N ALA A 65 -14.91 -33.08 -49.95
CA ALA A 65 -14.89 -31.66 -50.22
C ALA A 65 -16.29 -31.21 -50.66
N SER A 66 -16.74 -30.03 -50.20
CA SER A 66 -17.44 -29.07 -51.05
C SER A 66 -17.70 -27.75 -50.33
N THR A 67 -17.35 -26.69 -51.05
CA THR A 67 -18.02 -25.39 -51.12
C THR A 67 -18.05 -24.51 -49.87
N SER A 68 -17.10 -23.56 -49.89
CA SER A 68 -17.22 -22.21 -49.36
C SER A 68 -18.57 -21.57 -49.69
N ALA A 69 -19.36 -21.28 -48.65
CA ALA A 69 -20.46 -20.33 -48.70
C ALA A 69 -20.15 -19.20 -47.72
N THR A 70 -19.81 -18.04 -48.26
CA THR A 70 -19.71 -16.78 -47.52
C THR A 70 -21.13 -16.34 -47.16
N SER A 71 -21.63 -16.74 -46.00
CA SER A 71 -22.94 -16.30 -45.51
C SER A 71 -22.79 -15.02 -44.70
N THR A 72 -23.06 -13.87 -45.32
CA THR A 72 -23.51 -12.67 -44.60
C THR A 72 -24.90 -12.96 -44.05
N SER A 73 -24.98 -13.42 -42.80
CA SER A 73 -26.24 -13.70 -42.12
C SER A 73 -26.85 -12.41 -41.55
N SER A 74 -28.03 -12.04 -42.04
CA SER A 74 -28.94 -11.17 -41.30
C SER A 74 -29.48 -11.97 -40.11
N SER A 75 -29.04 -11.65 -38.90
CA SER A 75 -29.44 -12.32 -37.65
C SER A 75 -30.94 -12.17 -37.40
N GLY A 76 -31.68 -13.29 -37.41
CA GLY A 76 -33.12 -13.32 -37.14
C GLY A 76 -33.46 -13.20 -35.65
N PRO A 77 -34.75 -13.10 -35.28
CA PRO A 77 -35.20 -12.96 -33.88
C PRO A 77 -34.78 -14.11 -32.95
N ILE A 78 -34.67 -15.33 -33.49
CA ILE A 78 -34.26 -16.54 -32.75
C ILE A 78 -32.77 -16.50 -32.38
N ASP A 79 -31.94 -16.00 -33.29
CA ASP A 79 -30.48 -15.86 -33.11
C ASP A 79 -30.15 -14.85 -31.99
N ARG A 80 -30.93 -13.77 -31.93
CA ARG A 80 -30.81 -12.73 -30.88
C ARG A 80 -31.15 -13.23 -29.47
N GLN A 81 -32.20 -14.05 -29.34
CA GLN A 81 -32.58 -14.62 -28.05
C GLN A 81 -31.50 -15.59 -27.55
N PHE A 82 -30.95 -16.41 -28.45
CA PHE A 82 -29.86 -17.34 -28.13
C PHE A 82 -28.60 -16.60 -27.68
N ASP A 83 -28.16 -15.57 -28.41
CA ASP A 83 -27.02 -14.73 -28.03
C ASP A 83 -27.19 -14.12 -26.62
N ARG A 84 -28.42 -13.74 -26.25
CA ARG A 84 -28.70 -13.14 -24.94
C ARG A 84 -28.65 -14.15 -23.79
N ASP A 85 -29.24 -15.31 -23.97
CA ASP A 85 -29.21 -16.38 -22.97
C ASP A 85 -27.78 -16.93 -22.80
N GLU A 86 -27.01 -16.98 -23.90
CA GLU A 86 -25.60 -17.34 -23.87
C GLU A 86 -24.76 -16.30 -23.10
N LEU A 87 -24.99 -15.01 -23.34
CA LEU A 87 -24.31 -13.94 -22.60
C LEU A 87 -24.56 -14.06 -21.09
N ARG A 88 -25.81 -14.32 -20.67
CA ARG A 88 -26.16 -14.53 -19.25
C ARG A 88 -25.40 -15.69 -18.62
N ARG A 89 -25.30 -16.80 -19.35
CA ARG A 89 -24.55 -17.99 -18.93
C ARG A 89 -23.06 -17.67 -18.78
N LEU A 90 -22.48 -16.98 -19.74
CA LEU A 90 -21.06 -16.62 -19.74
C LEU A 90 -20.70 -15.63 -18.61
N CYS A 91 -21.56 -14.64 -18.31
CA CYS A 91 -21.35 -13.71 -17.20
C CYS A 91 -21.25 -14.40 -15.83
N ARG A 92 -21.94 -15.54 -15.65
CA ARG A 92 -21.89 -16.36 -14.42
C ARG A 92 -20.83 -17.46 -14.48
N GLY A 93 -20.16 -17.62 -15.62
CA GLY A 93 -19.15 -18.64 -15.86
C GLY A 93 -17.73 -18.20 -15.48
N PRO A 94 -16.76 -19.12 -15.52
CA PRO A 94 -15.37 -18.86 -15.16
C PRO A 94 -14.57 -18.14 -16.27
N ASN A 95 -15.17 -17.92 -17.44
CA ASN A 95 -14.50 -17.35 -18.61
C ASN A 95 -15.08 -15.95 -18.94
N PRO A 96 -14.60 -14.90 -18.26
CA PRO A 96 -15.08 -13.54 -18.52
C PRO A 96 -14.66 -13.00 -19.89
N GLU A 97 -13.63 -13.56 -20.54
CA GLU A 97 -13.18 -13.13 -21.87
C GLU A 97 -14.23 -13.41 -22.94
N ALA A 98 -14.82 -14.61 -22.90
CA ALA A 98 -15.91 -14.97 -23.80
C ALA A 98 -17.14 -14.07 -23.57
N ALA A 99 -17.50 -13.80 -22.31
CA ALA A 99 -18.61 -12.92 -21.95
C ALA A 99 -18.40 -11.50 -22.49
N VAL A 100 -17.22 -10.91 -22.25
CA VAL A 100 -16.86 -9.57 -22.73
C VAL A 100 -16.83 -9.50 -24.26
N LYS A 101 -16.38 -10.57 -24.93
CA LYS A 101 -16.34 -10.64 -26.40
C LYS A 101 -17.75 -10.68 -26.99
N LEU A 102 -18.65 -11.47 -26.42
CA LEU A 102 -20.04 -11.55 -26.88
C LEU A 102 -20.80 -10.25 -26.59
N LEU A 103 -20.64 -9.68 -25.39
CA LEU A 103 -21.19 -8.37 -25.03
C LEU A 103 -20.79 -7.27 -26.03
N ASP A 104 -19.51 -7.22 -26.40
CA ASP A 104 -18.97 -6.27 -27.38
C ASP A 104 -19.56 -6.47 -28.78
N GLN A 105 -19.83 -7.72 -29.19
CA GLN A 105 -20.53 -8.02 -30.45
C GLN A 105 -21.99 -7.56 -30.43
N MET A 106 -22.71 -7.83 -29.35
CA MET A 106 -24.12 -7.46 -29.20
C MET A 106 -24.31 -5.94 -29.05
N LEU A 107 -23.42 -5.25 -28.32
CA LEU A 107 -23.43 -3.79 -28.21
C LEU A 107 -23.23 -3.10 -29.57
N ARG A 108 -22.35 -3.64 -30.43
CA ARG A 108 -22.16 -3.14 -31.81
C ARG A 108 -23.41 -3.27 -32.67
N ARG A 109 -24.27 -4.26 -32.41
CA ARG A 109 -25.55 -4.44 -33.09
C ARG A 109 -26.66 -3.59 -32.48
N GLY A 110 -26.42 -2.94 -31.34
CA GLY A 110 -27.44 -2.19 -30.58
C GLY A 110 -28.41 -3.09 -29.81
N GLU A 111 -28.01 -4.32 -29.50
CA GLU A 111 -28.91 -5.40 -29.04
C GLU A 111 -28.65 -5.85 -27.59
N ALA A 112 -27.69 -5.25 -26.89
CA ALA A 112 -27.34 -5.64 -25.53
C ALA A 112 -27.42 -4.49 -24.53
N GLU A 113 -28.14 -4.74 -23.45
CA GLU A 113 -28.05 -4.04 -22.18
C GLU A 113 -27.97 -5.11 -21.08
N LEU A 114 -27.02 -4.95 -20.16
CA LEU A 114 -26.87 -5.84 -19.02
C LEU A 114 -27.64 -5.29 -17.83
N GLU A 115 -28.43 -6.15 -17.20
CA GLU A 115 -29.09 -5.81 -15.93
C GLU A 115 -28.05 -5.71 -14.80
N PRO A 116 -28.29 -4.92 -13.73
CA PRO A 116 -27.30 -4.70 -12.68
C PRO A 116 -26.73 -5.96 -12.02
N ASP A 117 -27.53 -7.03 -11.92
CA ASP A 117 -27.10 -8.32 -11.39
C ASP A 117 -26.13 -9.05 -12.34
N GLU A 118 -26.38 -8.98 -13.64
CA GLU A 118 -25.51 -9.53 -14.68
C GLU A 118 -24.19 -8.74 -14.80
N GLN A 119 -24.26 -7.42 -14.63
CA GLN A 119 -23.07 -6.56 -14.53
C GLN A 119 -22.21 -6.98 -13.33
N ALA A 120 -22.82 -7.19 -12.16
CA ALA A 120 -22.13 -7.65 -10.97
C ALA A 120 -21.50 -9.05 -11.17
N ALA A 121 -22.23 -9.99 -11.79
CA ALA A 121 -21.72 -11.33 -12.10
C ALA A 121 -20.50 -11.29 -13.02
N LEU A 122 -20.56 -10.50 -14.11
CA LEU A 122 -19.45 -10.31 -15.03
C LEU A 122 -18.21 -9.73 -14.33
N LEU A 123 -18.40 -8.72 -13.48
CA LEU A 123 -17.31 -8.08 -12.74
C LEU A 123 -16.67 -9.04 -11.72
N GLN A 124 -17.48 -9.88 -11.07
CA GLN A 124 -16.97 -10.90 -10.16
C GLN A 124 -16.18 -11.97 -10.93
N SER A 125 -16.68 -12.44 -12.07
CA SER A 125 -15.95 -13.36 -12.96
C SER A 125 -14.62 -12.77 -13.45
N CYS A 126 -14.58 -11.47 -13.79
CA CYS A 126 -13.33 -10.77 -14.12
C CYS A 126 -12.30 -10.78 -12.98
N ALA A 127 -12.78 -10.64 -11.74
CA ALA A 127 -11.92 -10.65 -10.56
C ALA A 127 -11.37 -12.05 -10.27
N ASP A 128 -12.20 -13.08 -10.43
CA ASP A 128 -11.82 -14.48 -10.23
C ASP A 128 -10.78 -14.92 -11.27
N ALA A 129 -10.92 -14.46 -12.51
CA ALA A 129 -9.92 -14.67 -13.57
C ALA A 129 -8.61 -13.88 -13.37
N ARG A 130 -8.58 -12.95 -12.39
CA ARG A 130 -7.43 -12.11 -12.04
C ARG A 130 -6.82 -11.31 -13.21
N SER A 131 -7.64 -11.00 -14.23
CA SER A 131 -7.17 -10.34 -15.45
C SER A 131 -7.58 -8.88 -15.51
N LEU A 132 -6.62 -7.97 -15.29
CA LEU A 132 -6.83 -6.53 -15.42
C LEU A 132 -7.25 -6.11 -16.84
N ALA A 133 -6.76 -6.80 -17.87
CA ALA A 133 -7.10 -6.49 -19.25
C ALA A 133 -8.59 -6.72 -19.52
N VAL A 134 -9.14 -7.83 -18.99
CA VAL A 134 -10.55 -8.20 -19.14
C VAL A 134 -11.42 -7.25 -18.33
N LEU A 135 -11.05 -6.94 -17.08
CA LEU A 135 -11.75 -5.98 -16.24
C LEU A 135 -11.82 -4.58 -16.89
N ARG A 136 -10.71 -4.09 -17.47
CA ARG A 136 -10.69 -2.80 -18.20
C ARG A 136 -11.58 -2.80 -19.43
N ARG A 137 -11.65 -3.93 -20.15
CA ARG A 137 -12.53 -4.06 -21.32
C ARG A 137 -13.99 -4.11 -20.90
N ALA A 138 -14.35 -4.92 -19.91
CA ALA A 138 -15.69 -4.98 -19.34
C ALA A 138 -16.15 -3.60 -18.84
N HIS A 139 -15.34 -2.91 -18.05
CA HIS A 139 -15.63 -1.56 -17.56
C HIS A 139 -15.91 -0.57 -18.70
N ARG A 140 -15.12 -0.59 -19.78
CA ARG A 140 -15.37 0.29 -20.94
C ARG A 140 -16.69 -0.01 -21.63
N LEU A 141 -17.04 -1.29 -21.81
CA LEU A 141 -18.30 -1.68 -22.45
C LEU A 141 -19.51 -1.26 -21.60
N LEU A 142 -19.44 -1.47 -20.28
CA LEU A 142 -20.47 -1.02 -19.33
C LEU A 142 -20.62 0.50 -19.36
N ALA A 143 -19.52 1.25 -19.43
CA ALA A 143 -19.54 2.71 -19.52
C ALA A 143 -20.00 3.26 -20.88
N SER A 144 -20.02 2.43 -21.92
CA SER A 144 -20.41 2.82 -23.30
C SER A 144 -21.88 2.52 -23.60
N SER A 145 -22.63 1.98 -22.64
CA SER A 145 -24.03 1.59 -22.85
C SER A 145 -24.94 2.84 -22.92
N PRO A 146 -25.91 2.89 -23.85
CA PRO A 146 -26.66 4.11 -24.18
C PRO A 146 -27.70 4.56 -23.14
N SER A 147 -28.01 3.72 -22.14
CA SER A 147 -29.02 3.98 -21.11
C SER A 147 -28.38 4.18 -19.72
N SER A 148 -28.18 5.45 -19.37
CA SER A 148 -27.92 5.97 -18.02
C SER A 148 -26.64 5.55 -17.28
N ALA A 149 -26.22 6.44 -16.37
CA ALA A 149 -25.02 6.30 -15.55
C ALA A 149 -24.95 4.95 -14.82
N ILE A 150 -23.78 4.30 -14.86
CA ILE A 150 -23.49 3.10 -14.06
C ILE A 150 -23.94 3.36 -12.61
N PRO A 151 -24.84 2.53 -12.04
CA PRO A 151 -25.30 2.71 -10.67
C PRO A 151 -24.12 2.80 -9.70
N ALA A 152 -24.22 3.65 -8.67
CA ALA A 152 -23.14 3.86 -7.71
C ALA A 152 -22.66 2.55 -7.03
N SER A 153 -23.58 1.60 -6.83
CA SER A 153 -23.28 0.25 -6.34
C SER A 153 -22.34 -0.53 -7.27
N ILE A 154 -22.55 -0.43 -8.58
CA ILE A 154 -21.71 -1.07 -9.60
C ILE A 154 -20.37 -0.36 -9.73
N LEU A 155 -20.34 0.99 -9.67
CA LEU A 155 -19.08 1.76 -9.63
C LEU A 155 -18.19 1.37 -8.45
N HIS A 156 -18.77 1.23 -7.26
CA HIS A 156 -18.04 0.76 -6.08
C HIS A 156 -17.53 -0.68 -6.26
N GLY A 157 -18.34 -1.55 -6.87
CA GLY A 157 -17.95 -2.90 -7.27
C GLY A 157 -16.72 -2.89 -8.20
N ILE A 158 -16.76 -2.13 -9.29
CA ILE A 158 -15.64 -1.99 -10.24
C ILE A 158 -14.38 -1.47 -9.53
N ALA A 159 -14.50 -0.43 -8.72
CA ALA A 159 -13.38 0.13 -7.96
C ALA A 159 -12.78 -0.91 -7.01
N THR A 160 -13.61 -1.69 -6.32
CA THR A 160 -13.18 -2.78 -5.44
C THR A 160 -12.39 -3.83 -6.20
N GLN A 161 -12.84 -4.24 -7.39
CA GLN A 161 -12.10 -5.23 -8.18
C GLN A 161 -10.75 -4.68 -8.67
N TYR A 162 -10.66 -3.41 -9.08
CA TYR A 162 -9.38 -2.79 -9.40
C TYR A 162 -8.43 -2.76 -8.20
N LEU A 163 -8.94 -2.47 -7.00
CA LEU A 163 -8.13 -2.51 -5.77
C LEU A 163 -7.61 -3.92 -5.47
N LYS A 164 -8.47 -4.96 -5.59
CA LYS A 164 -8.06 -6.36 -5.41
C LYS A 164 -6.97 -6.78 -6.39
N LEU A 165 -6.97 -6.25 -7.60
CA LEU A 165 -5.94 -6.50 -8.62
C LEU A 165 -4.76 -5.51 -8.57
N GLY A 166 -4.68 -4.66 -7.54
CA GLY A 166 -3.57 -3.71 -7.35
C GLY A 166 -3.59 -2.46 -8.24
N ALA A 167 -4.62 -2.29 -9.07
CA ALA A 167 -4.76 -1.18 -10.00
C ALA A 167 -5.40 0.07 -9.35
N ARG A 168 -4.72 0.62 -8.34
CA ARG A 168 -5.19 1.79 -7.56
C ARG A 168 -5.56 3.01 -8.43
N GLY A 169 -4.82 3.26 -9.50
CA GLY A 169 -5.10 4.37 -10.41
C GLY A 169 -6.40 4.20 -11.20
N ASP A 170 -6.75 2.97 -11.58
CA ASP A 170 -8.02 2.65 -12.24
C ASP A 170 -9.18 2.79 -11.26
N ALA A 171 -9.04 2.26 -10.03
CA ALA A 171 -10.03 2.41 -8.97
C ALA A 171 -10.34 3.89 -8.68
N ARG A 172 -9.29 4.72 -8.60
CA ARG A 172 -9.44 6.17 -8.41
C ARG A 172 -10.23 6.82 -9.55
N ARG A 173 -9.92 6.48 -10.81
CA ARG A 173 -10.65 7.02 -11.98
C ARG A 173 -12.13 6.67 -11.97
N VAL A 174 -12.48 5.47 -11.50
CA VAL A 174 -13.88 5.03 -11.38
C VAL A 174 -14.65 5.86 -10.35
N LEU A 175 -14.02 6.15 -9.20
CA LEU A 175 -14.67 6.85 -8.10
C LEU A 175 -14.68 8.38 -8.24
N GLU A 176 -13.58 8.94 -8.77
CA GLU A 176 -13.35 10.39 -8.81
C GLU A 176 -13.47 10.99 -10.21
N GLY A 177 -13.63 10.15 -11.25
CA GLY A 177 -13.66 10.58 -12.64
C GLY A 177 -12.27 10.85 -13.25
N PRO A 178 -12.20 11.38 -14.48
CA PRO A 178 -10.95 11.76 -15.11
C PRO A 178 -10.24 12.82 -14.26
N ALA A 179 -8.94 12.64 -14.04
CA ALA A 179 -8.15 13.64 -13.34
C ALA A 179 -8.27 14.99 -14.07
N PRO A 180 -8.46 16.11 -13.34
CA PRO A 180 -8.50 17.41 -13.98
C PRO A 180 -7.22 17.62 -14.80
N PRO A 181 -7.31 18.27 -15.98
CA PRO A 181 -6.14 18.51 -16.81
C PRO A 181 -5.09 19.25 -15.97
N PRO A 182 -3.79 18.88 -16.09
CA PRO A 182 -2.73 19.58 -15.39
C PRO A 182 -2.79 21.05 -15.79
N ARG A 183 -2.97 21.94 -14.81
CA ARG A 183 -2.94 23.39 -15.05
C ARG A 183 -1.58 23.72 -15.71
N ARG A 184 -1.55 24.46 -16.82
CA ARG A 184 -0.28 24.85 -17.48
C ARG A 184 0.65 25.48 -16.44
N GLY A 185 1.86 24.91 -16.28
CA GLY A 185 2.83 25.24 -15.22
C GLY A 185 2.95 24.19 -14.09
N LYS A 186 1.92 23.38 -13.86
CA LYS A 186 1.85 22.44 -12.74
C LYS A 186 2.61 21.13 -12.96
N ALA A 187 2.87 20.73 -14.21
CA ALA A 187 3.62 19.50 -14.50
C ALA A 187 5.06 19.53 -13.95
N GLY A 188 5.72 20.71 -13.97
CA GLY A 188 7.04 20.90 -13.37
C GLY A 188 6.99 20.87 -11.83
N GLU A 189 5.96 21.48 -11.24
CA GLU A 189 5.72 21.45 -9.79
C GLU A 189 5.37 20.03 -9.30
N ASP A 190 4.58 19.28 -10.05
CA ASP A 190 4.17 17.91 -9.75
C ASP A 190 5.37 16.96 -9.82
N ALA A 191 6.25 17.13 -10.83
CA ALA A 191 7.49 16.36 -10.95
C ALA A 191 8.48 16.67 -9.82
N ALA A 192 8.65 17.95 -9.47
CA ALA A 192 9.50 18.37 -8.36
C ALA A 192 8.95 17.86 -7.01
N ALA A 193 7.63 17.95 -6.79
CA ALA A 193 6.98 17.40 -5.61
C ALA A 193 7.09 15.87 -5.53
N GLN A 194 7.02 15.18 -6.66
CA GLN A 194 7.23 13.73 -6.72
C GLN A 194 8.69 13.35 -6.43
N ALA A 195 9.67 14.12 -6.93
CA ALA A 195 11.08 13.94 -6.62
C ALA A 195 11.34 14.14 -5.11
N LYS A 196 10.85 15.25 -4.53
CA LYS A 196 10.96 15.54 -3.09
C LYS A 196 10.35 14.45 -2.23
N ARG A 197 9.21 13.90 -2.66
CA ARG A 197 8.58 12.75 -2.00
C ARG A 197 9.48 11.53 -2.04
N ARG A 198 10.06 11.18 -3.19
CA ARG A 198 10.98 10.05 -3.33
C ARG A 198 12.19 10.20 -2.40
N GLU A 199 12.81 11.37 -2.39
CA GLU A 199 13.93 11.70 -1.49
C GLU A 199 13.54 11.51 -0.02
N ALA A 200 12.34 11.95 0.39
CA ALA A 200 11.87 11.75 1.76
C ALA A 200 11.69 10.26 2.12
N TYR A 201 11.21 9.43 1.20
CA TYR A 201 11.08 7.98 1.42
C TYR A 201 12.44 7.29 1.52
N GLU A 202 13.40 7.70 0.69
CA GLU A 202 14.79 7.23 0.78
C GLU A 202 15.41 7.66 2.12
N LYS A 203 15.19 8.92 2.52
CA LYS A 203 15.67 9.44 3.79
C LYS A 203 15.08 8.70 5.00
N VAL A 204 13.81 8.29 4.95
CA VAL A 204 13.23 7.45 6.02
C VAL A 204 13.97 6.11 6.14
N ARG A 205 14.35 5.48 5.02
CA ARG A 205 15.10 4.21 5.05
C ARG A 205 16.49 4.40 5.65
N GLU A 206 17.19 5.44 5.21
CA GLU A 206 18.50 5.82 5.76
C GLU A 206 18.44 6.09 7.27
N LEU A 207 17.46 6.89 7.71
CA LEU A 207 17.26 7.18 9.13
C LEU A 207 16.94 5.90 9.92
N HIS A 208 16.13 5.01 9.36
CA HIS A 208 15.79 3.75 10.00
C HIS A 208 17.05 2.88 10.23
N GLU A 209 17.96 2.83 9.27
CA GLU A 209 19.25 2.16 9.43
C GLU A 209 20.13 2.83 10.50
N GLN A 210 20.24 4.16 10.48
CA GLN A 210 21.01 4.92 11.47
C GLN A 210 20.51 4.72 12.90
N ILE A 211 19.19 4.80 13.12
CA ILE A 211 18.65 4.60 14.47
C ILE A 211 18.74 3.15 14.91
N ARG A 212 18.64 2.17 14.00
CA ARG A 212 18.89 0.75 14.33
C ARG A 212 20.33 0.54 14.79
N ALA A 213 21.30 1.15 14.11
CA ALA A 213 22.70 1.14 14.55
C ALA A 213 22.89 1.84 15.91
N ALA A 214 22.03 2.81 16.24
CA ALA A 214 21.99 3.47 17.54
C ALA A 214 21.15 2.74 18.62
N GLY A 215 20.68 1.51 18.35
CA GLY A 215 19.96 0.67 19.31
C GLY A 215 18.43 0.72 19.22
N TYR A 216 17.86 1.27 18.15
CA TYR A 216 16.42 1.22 17.91
C TYR A 216 15.93 -0.20 17.61
N VAL A 217 14.93 -0.65 18.35
CA VAL A 217 14.19 -1.90 18.09
C VAL A 217 12.72 -1.54 17.87
N PRO A 218 12.12 -1.88 16.71
CA PRO A 218 10.69 -1.61 16.47
C PRO A 218 9.77 -2.31 17.46
N ASP A 219 8.83 -1.56 18.04
CA ASP A 219 7.81 -2.12 18.93
C ASP A 219 6.48 -2.33 18.17
N THR A 220 6.35 -3.53 17.58
CA THR A 220 5.24 -3.92 16.70
C THR A 220 3.87 -3.96 17.37
N ARG A 221 3.81 -3.90 18.72
CA ARG A 221 2.55 -3.77 19.47
C ARG A 221 1.77 -2.49 19.11
N HIS A 222 2.45 -1.49 18.54
CA HIS A 222 1.83 -0.25 18.07
C HIS A 222 1.19 -0.35 16.67
N VAL A 223 1.18 -1.55 16.06
CA VAL A 223 0.48 -1.84 14.80
C VAL A 223 -0.64 -2.83 15.08
N LEU A 224 -1.89 -2.36 14.96
CA LEU A 224 -3.08 -3.16 15.26
C LEU A 224 -3.52 -4.08 14.11
N HIS A 225 -2.95 -3.93 12.93
CA HIS A 225 -3.27 -4.76 11.78
C HIS A 225 -2.73 -6.18 12.00
N ASP A 226 -3.57 -7.18 11.72
CA ASP A 226 -3.19 -8.59 11.77
C ASP A 226 -2.41 -8.97 10.51
N ILE A 227 -1.11 -8.68 10.54
CA ILE A 227 -0.14 -8.92 9.46
C ILE A 227 1.15 -9.49 10.06
N ASP A 228 2.03 -10.02 9.22
CA ASP A 228 3.31 -10.56 9.68
C ASP A 228 4.16 -9.51 10.41
N GLU A 229 4.97 -9.95 11.38
CA GLU A 229 5.80 -9.06 12.21
C GLU A 229 6.77 -8.21 11.37
N GLY A 230 7.27 -8.76 10.25
CA GLY A 230 8.09 -8.00 9.30
C GLY A 230 7.31 -6.86 8.65
N ALA A 231 6.05 -7.09 8.27
CA ALA A 231 5.17 -6.06 7.75
C ALA A 231 4.78 -5.02 8.81
N LYS A 232 4.56 -5.42 10.07
CA LYS A 232 4.35 -4.46 11.17
C LYS A 232 5.56 -3.56 11.36
N ALA A 233 6.77 -4.12 11.41
CA ALA A 233 8.01 -3.35 11.52
C ALA A 233 8.18 -2.37 10.35
N ARG A 234 7.87 -2.80 9.11
CA ARG A 234 7.86 -1.91 7.94
C ARG A 234 6.79 -0.82 8.04
N ALA A 235 5.61 -1.12 8.57
CA ALA A 235 4.54 -0.15 8.75
C ALA A 235 4.97 0.98 9.71
N LEU A 236 5.58 0.63 10.85
CA LEU A 236 6.14 1.59 11.81
C LEU A 236 7.16 2.53 11.17
N MET A 237 8.01 2.00 10.28
CA MET A 237 9.00 2.79 9.55
C MET A 237 8.37 3.94 8.75
N TYR A 238 7.18 3.72 8.19
CA TYR A 238 6.47 4.69 7.34
C TYR A 238 5.31 5.40 8.06
N HIS A 239 5.30 5.42 9.40
CA HIS A 239 4.40 6.31 10.12
C HIS A 239 4.59 7.78 9.69
N SER A 240 3.49 8.55 9.72
CA SER A 240 3.47 9.91 9.16
C SER A 240 4.43 10.86 9.88
N GLU A 241 4.69 10.65 11.17
CA GLU A 241 5.70 11.41 11.93
C GLU A 241 7.09 11.25 11.33
N ARG A 242 7.48 10.02 10.99
CA ARG A 242 8.82 9.73 10.44
C ARG A 242 8.97 10.28 9.04
N LEU A 243 7.93 10.15 8.22
CA LEU A 243 7.90 10.74 6.88
C LEU A 243 7.97 12.26 6.93
N ALA A 244 7.25 12.90 7.86
CA ALA A 244 7.29 14.35 8.03
C ALA A 244 8.69 14.83 8.46
N ILE A 245 9.33 14.13 9.40
CA ILE A 245 10.70 14.45 9.83
C ILE A 245 11.69 14.25 8.68
N ALA A 246 11.62 13.13 7.96
CA ALA A 246 12.50 12.87 6.83
C ALA A 246 12.34 13.93 5.73
N PHE A 247 11.11 14.30 5.40
CA PHE A 247 10.83 15.39 4.48
C PHE A 247 11.43 16.72 4.98
N GLY A 248 11.27 17.02 6.27
CA GLY A 248 11.86 18.20 6.91
C GLY A 248 13.39 18.22 6.79
N LEU A 249 14.05 17.08 7.02
CA LEU A 249 15.51 16.94 6.90
C LEU A 249 16.02 17.16 5.47
N VAL A 250 15.30 16.64 4.47
CA VAL A 250 15.64 16.83 3.04
C VAL A 250 15.32 18.26 2.57
N SER A 251 14.43 18.97 3.25
CA SER A 251 13.95 20.29 2.83
C SER A 251 14.60 21.45 3.57
N THR A 252 15.44 21.19 4.57
CA THR A 252 16.03 22.24 5.41
C THR A 252 17.53 22.02 5.64
N PRO A 253 18.33 23.09 5.74
CA PRO A 253 19.76 22.99 6.01
C PRO A 253 20.07 22.22 7.30
N PRO A 254 21.21 21.50 7.39
CA PRO A 254 21.69 20.85 8.62
C PRO A 254 21.61 21.78 9.85
N GLY A 255 21.26 21.21 11.01
CA GLY A 255 21.09 21.96 12.26
C GLY A 255 19.77 22.72 12.40
N THR A 256 19.01 22.92 11.32
CA THR A 256 17.70 23.63 11.39
C THR A 256 16.71 22.85 12.25
N PRO A 257 16.12 23.44 13.32
CA PRO A 257 15.11 22.78 14.12
C PRO A 257 13.89 22.39 13.29
N LEU A 258 13.33 21.21 13.54
CA LEU A 258 12.14 20.73 12.83
C LEU A 258 10.90 20.83 13.72
N ARG A 259 9.78 21.24 13.12
CA ARG A 259 8.48 21.30 13.80
C ARG A 259 7.48 20.43 13.05
N VAL A 260 6.90 19.44 13.73
CA VAL A 260 5.90 18.53 13.18
C VAL A 260 4.61 18.67 13.97
N ILE A 261 3.50 18.89 13.27
CA ILE A 261 2.17 19.00 13.89
C ILE A 261 1.37 17.75 13.48
N LYS A 262 0.84 17.03 14.47
CA LYS A 262 0.04 15.83 14.29
C LYS A 262 -1.33 16.00 14.96
N ASN A 263 -2.37 15.48 14.31
CA ASN A 263 -3.75 15.50 14.84
C ASN A 263 -4.05 14.32 15.79
N LEU A 264 -3.20 13.30 15.80
CA LEU A 264 -3.30 12.13 16.67
C LEU A 264 -2.16 12.16 17.68
N ARG A 265 -2.35 11.50 18.82
CA ARG A 265 -1.27 11.23 19.79
C ARG A 265 -0.11 10.52 19.09
N ILE A 266 1.13 10.84 19.46
CA ILE A 266 2.29 10.10 18.98
C ILE A 266 2.27 8.68 19.58
N CYS A 267 2.56 7.65 18.78
CA CYS A 267 2.67 6.30 19.34
C CYS A 267 4.02 6.11 20.07
N GLY A 268 4.10 5.16 21.00
CA GLY A 268 5.32 4.95 21.80
C GLY A 268 6.54 4.57 20.95
N ASP A 269 6.34 3.77 19.90
CA ASP A 269 7.40 3.42 18.95
C ASP A 269 7.91 4.65 18.17
N CYS A 270 7.02 5.51 17.66
CA CYS A 270 7.43 6.76 17.01
C CYS A 270 8.13 7.68 18.00
N HIS A 271 7.62 7.81 19.22
CA HIS A 271 8.25 8.62 20.27
C HIS A 271 9.71 8.17 20.52
N ASN A 272 9.95 6.86 20.64
CA ASN A 272 11.29 6.32 20.81
C ASN A 272 12.19 6.52 19.58
N ALA A 273 11.65 6.33 18.38
CA ALA A 273 12.42 6.58 17.17
C ALA A 273 12.80 8.06 17.01
N VAL A 274 11.90 9.00 17.31
CA VAL A 274 12.19 10.44 17.18
C VAL A 274 13.29 10.89 18.14
N LYS A 275 13.33 10.34 19.37
CA LYS A 275 14.47 10.55 20.29
C LYS A 275 15.80 10.20 19.60
N LEU A 276 15.89 9.02 19.01
CA LEU A 276 17.11 8.56 18.34
C LEU A 276 17.39 9.34 17.05
N ILE A 277 16.37 9.73 16.28
CA ILE A 277 16.53 10.58 15.10
C ILE A 277 17.13 11.93 15.51
N ALA A 278 16.60 12.57 16.56
CA ALA A 278 17.14 13.84 17.08
C ALA A 278 18.62 13.70 17.47
N LYS A 279 19.00 12.58 18.11
CA LYS A 279 20.38 12.27 18.47
C LYS A 279 21.29 12.08 17.26
N VAL A 280 20.94 11.18 16.32
CA VAL A 280 21.83 10.83 15.19
C VAL A 280 21.94 11.96 14.16
N THR A 281 20.91 12.81 14.06
CA THR A 281 20.93 13.97 13.15
C THR A 281 21.49 15.23 13.80
N GLY A 282 21.67 15.24 15.13
CA GLY A 282 22.08 16.43 15.89
C GLY A 282 21.08 17.58 15.78
N ARG A 283 19.79 17.29 15.63
CA ARG A 283 18.74 18.31 15.45
C ARG A 283 17.73 18.27 16.57
N GLU A 284 17.30 19.46 16.99
CA GLU A 284 16.10 19.61 17.80
C GLU A 284 14.86 19.35 16.94
N ILE A 285 13.97 18.48 17.43
CA ILE A 285 12.70 18.16 16.77
C ILE A 285 11.59 18.44 17.78
N VAL A 286 10.64 19.28 17.40
CA VAL A 286 9.45 19.56 18.20
C VAL A 286 8.25 18.92 17.53
N VAL A 287 7.59 18.00 18.22
CA VAL A 287 6.34 17.39 17.75
C VAL A 287 5.20 17.87 18.62
N ARG A 288 4.24 18.58 18.02
CA ARG A 288 2.95 18.88 18.65
C ARG A 288 1.97 17.79 18.26
N ASP A 289 1.49 17.02 19.22
CA ASP A 289 0.36 16.13 19.04
C ASP A 289 -0.94 16.73 19.60
N ASN A 290 -2.00 15.93 19.69
CA ASN A 290 -3.29 16.40 20.20
C ASN A 290 -3.38 16.51 21.74
N LYS A 291 -2.32 16.15 22.47
CA LYS A 291 -2.25 16.24 23.94
C LYS A 291 -1.23 17.26 24.41
N ARG A 292 -0.04 17.30 23.80
CA ARG A 292 1.09 18.11 24.29
C ARG A 292 2.13 18.40 23.20
N PHE A 293 3.14 19.16 23.60
CA PHE A 293 4.37 19.33 22.84
C PHE A 293 5.44 18.38 23.38
N HIS A 294 6.14 17.73 22.45
CA HIS A 294 7.29 16.88 22.70
C HIS A 294 8.51 17.58 22.12
N HIS A 295 9.48 17.93 22.96
CA HIS A 295 10.75 18.50 22.53
C HIS A 295 11.80 17.40 22.59
N PHE A 296 12.27 16.98 21.42
CA PHE A 296 13.28 15.95 21.27
C PHE A 296 14.64 16.57 21.02
N LYS A 297 15.61 16.24 21.87
CA LYS A 297 16.99 16.70 21.77
C LYS A 297 17.93 15.67 22.39
N ASP A 298 19.02 15.37 21.71
CA ASP A 298 20.10 14.50 22.20
C ASP A 298 19.65 13.12 22.73
N GLY A 299 18.58 12.56 22.14
CA GLY A 299 18.05 11.25 22.56
C GLY A 299 17.01 11.29 23.67
N VAL A 300 16.62 12.48 24.13
CA VAL A 300 15.67 12.67 25.23
C VAL A 300 14.45 13.45 24.73
N CYS A 301 13.30 13.19 25.34
CA CYS A 301 12.09 13.98 25.14
C CYS A 301 11.70 14.71 26.43
N SER A 302 11.26 15.96 26.31
CA SER A 302 10.77 16.76 27.44
C SER A 302 9.57 16.16 28.18
N CYS A 303 8.85 15.20 27.58
CA CYS A 303 7.65 14.62 28.19
C CYS A 303 7.93 13.51 29.19
N GLY A 304 9.19 13.09 29.38
CA GLY A 304 9.56 12.04 30.34
C GLY A 304 9.01 10.65 30.00
N ASP A 305 8.85 10.35 28.71
CA ASP A 305 8.29 9.07 28.21
C ASP A 305 6.81 8.84 28.56
N PHE A 306 6.01 9.90 28.66
CA PHE A 306 4.56 9.80 28.84
C PHE A 306 3.75 9.87 27.51
N TRP A 307 4.41 9.65 26.37
CA TRP A 307 3.93 9.79 24.97
C TRP A 307 2.42 9.78 24.82
#